data_AF-F5Y226-F1
#
_entry.id   AF-F5Y226-F1
#
_cell.length_a   1.000
_cell.length_b   1.000
_cell.length_c   1.000
_cell.angle_alpha   90.00
_cell.angle_beta   90.00
_cell.angle_gamma   90.00
#
_symmetry.space_group_name_H-M   'P 1'
#
loop_
_entity.id
_entity.type
_entity.pdbx_description
1 polymer ?
#
loop_
_entity_poly.entity_id
_entity_poly.type
_entity_poly.pdbx_seq_one_letter_code
_entity_poly.pdbx_strand_id
1 'polypeptide(L)'
;MSTATLRLDDQLRERIARIASATDQTPHSFMVQALAEKVDEAEWKLAMQQEADRRHQALQAGEPGVEWHEMRTWVQQRLKEEQAKRRAPKARR
;
A
#
# COMPACT_ATOMS: atom_id res chain seq x y z
N MET A 1 27.95 5.53 -5.67
CA MET A 1 26.69 5.91 -6.34
C MET A 1 26.85 5.61 -7.83
N SER A 2 25.94 4.82 -8.41
CA SER A 2 25.95 4.52 -9.85
C SER A 2 25.11 5.56 -10.59
N THR A 3 25.56 6.00 -11.77
CA THR A 3 24.82 6.93 -12.62
C THR A 3 24.05 6.16 -13.69
N ALA A 4 22.75 6.46 -13.83
CA ALA A 4 21.90 5.92 -14.87
C ALA A 4 21.47 7.05 -15.81
N THR A 5 21.61 6.84 -17.12
CA THR A 5 21.18 7.82 -18.14
C THR A 5 19.78 7.46 -18.61
N LEU A 6 18.79 8.31 -18.30
CA LEU A 6 17.41 8.17 -18.74
C LEU A 6 17.13 9.10 -19.93
N ARG A 7 16.58 8.54 -21.02
CA ARG A 7 16.06 9.34 -22.12
C ARG A 7 14.64 9.79 -21.80
N LEU A 8 14.41 11.10 -21.85
CA LEU A 8 13.12 11.74 -21.64
C LEU A 8 12.72 12.47 -22.91
N ASP A 9 11.44 12.46 -23.24
CA ASP A 9 10.89 13.35 -24.25
C ASP A 9 10.97 14.82 -23.76
N ASP A 10 11.05 15.75 -24.72
CA ASP A 10 11.22 17.18 -24.42
C ASP A 10 10.04 17.72 -23.59
N GLN A 11 8.82 17.27 -23.89
CA GLN A 11 7.60 17.71 -23.19
C GLN A 11 7.62 17.28 -21.71
N LEU A 12 8.01 16.04 -21.42
CA LEU A 12 8.13 15.55 -20.05
C LEU A 12 9.24 16.28 -19.28
N ARG A 13 10.39 16.53 -19.93
CA ARG A 13 11.50 17.30 -19.32
C ARG A 13 11.03 18.69 -18.89
N GLU A 14 10.30 19.41 -19.73
CA GLU A 14 9.78 20.74 -19.42
C GLU A 14 8.78 20.71 -18.26
N ARG A 15 7.88 19.72 -18.23
CA ARG A 15 6.93 19.55 -17.14
C ARG A 15 7.63 19.28 -15.80
N ILE A 16 8.66 18.43 -15.80
CA ILE A 16 9.46 18.14 -14.62
C ILE A 16 10.16 19.42 -14.13
N ALA A 17 10.79 20.17 -15.04
CA ALA A 17 11.47 21.42 -14.68
C ALA A 17 10.52 22.44 -14.06
N ARG A 18 9.31 22.59 -14.62
CA ARG A 18 8.28 23.50 -14.10
C ARG A 18 7.81 23.11 -12.70
N ILE A 19 7.54 21.82 -12.48
CA ILE A 19 7.05 21.34 -11.18
C ILE A 19 8.15 21.42 -10.13
N ALA A 20 9.36 20.97 -10.45
CA ALA A 20 10.50 21.02 -9.54
C ALA A 20 10.78 22.47 -9.09
N SER A 21 10.74 23.44 -10.03
CA SER A 21 10.89 24.85 -9.69
C SER A 21 9.74 25.39 -8.82
N ALA A 22 8.52 24.86 -8.97
CA ALA A 22 7.37 25.27 -8.16
C ALA A 22 7.36 24.64 -6.76
N THR A 23 8.11 23.55 -6.56
CA THR A 23 8.25 22.84 -5.27
C THR A 23 9.58 23.11 -4.58
N ASP A 24 10.36 24.11 -5.04
CA ASP A 24 11.69 24.45 -4.54
C ASP A 24 12.69 23.26 -4.58
N GLN A 25 12.54 22.41 -5.60
CA GLN A 25 13.38 21.22 -5.83
C GLN A 25 14.16 21.33 -7.14
N THR A 26 15.27 20.59 -7.23
CA THR A 26 15.97 20.41 -8.51
C THR A 26 15.26 19.35 -9.36
N PRO A 27 15.30 19.43 -10.70
CA PRO A 27 14.77 18.37 -11.56
C PRO A 27 15.36 17.00 -11.24
N HIS A 28 16.66 16.94 -10.90
CA HIS A 28 17.32 15.70 -10.51
C HIS A 28 16.75 15.11 -9.23
N SER A 29 16.68 15.90 -8.14
CA SER A 29 16.14 15.43 -6.86
C SER A 29 14.69 15.01 -6.98
N PHE A 30 13.89 15.74 -7.76
CA PHE A 30 12.50 15.39 -8.05
C PHE A 30 12.38 14.03 -8.76
N MET A 31 13.19 13.79 -9.80
CA MET A 31 13.18 12.51 -10.52
C MET A 31 13.63 11.34 -9.65
N VAL A 32 14.67 11.51 -8.85
CA VAL A 32 15.17 10.45 -7.95
C VAL A 32 14.11 10.10 -6.91
N GLN A 33 13.48 11.11 -6.29
CA GLN A 33 12.42 10.88 -5.32
C GLN A 33 11.22 10.17 -5.96
N ALA A 34 10.77 10.64 -7.13
CA ALA A 34 9.66 10.01 -7.85
C ALA A 34 9.95 8.55 -8.22
N LEU A 35 11.19 8.22 -8.60
CA LEU A 35 11.60 6.85 -8.89
C LEU A 35 11.61 6.00 -7.62
N ALA A 36 12.13 6.52 -6.50
CA ALA A 36 12.12 5.80 -5.22
C ALA A 36 10.68 5.48 -4.79
N GLU A 37 9.79 6.47 -4.81
CA GLU A 37 8.37 6.29 -4.49
C GLU A 37 7.70 5.25 -5.41
N LYS A 38 8.04 5.23 -6.70
CA LYS A 38 7.49 4.24 -7.64
C LYS A 38 8.04 2.84 -7.44
N VAL A 39 9.30 2.71 -7.04
CA VAL A 39 9.88 1.41 -6.65
C VAL A 39 9.16 0.89 -5.41
N ASP A 40 9.04 1.69 -4.36
CA ASP A 40 8.35 1.29 -3.13
C ASP A 40 6.89 0.86 -3.39
N GLU A 41 6.17 1.62 -4.21
CA GLU A 41 4.80 1.28 -4.61
C GLU A 41 4.74 -0.05 -5.39
N ALA A 42 5.69 -0.27 -6.29
CA ALA A 42 5.76 -1.49 -7.10
C ALA A 42 6.13 -2.72 -6.26
N GLU A 43 7.10 -2.59 -5.35
CA GLU A 43 7.49 -3.64 -4.42
C GLU A 43 6.34 -4.03 -3.49
N TRP A 44 5.60 -3.05 -2.96
CA TRP A 44 4.44 -3.31 -2.13
C TRP A 44 3.34 -4.08 -2.90
N LYS A 45 3.04 -3.65 -4.14
CA LYS A 45 2.07 -4.34 -4.99
C LYS A 45 2.50 -5.76 -5.32
N LEU A 46 3.78 -5.95 -5.66
CA LEU A 46 4.32 -7.26 -5.99
C LEU A 46 4.26 -8.20 -4.79
N ALA A 47 4.66 -7.72 -3.61
CA ALA A 47 4.57 -8.50 -2.37
C ALA A 47 3.12 -8.90 -2.05
N MET A 48 2.17 -7.96 -2.22
CA MET A 48 0.75 -8.25 -2.04
C MET A 48 0.25 -9.32 -3.01
N GLN A 49 0.61 -9.23 -4.30
CA GLN A 49 0.22 -10.20 -5.32
C GLN A 49 0.82 -11.58 -5.03
N GLN A 50 2.11 -11.64 -4.71
CA GLN A 50 2.79 -12.89 -4.37
C GLN A 50 2.15 -13.58 -3.15
N GLU A 51 1.80 -12.82 -2.12
CA GLU A 51 1.10 -13.37 -0.96
C GLU A 51 -0.32 -13.85 -1.31
N ALA A 52 -1.04 -13.10 -2.14
CA ALA A 52 -2.36 -13.50 -2.61
C ALA A 52 -2.29 -14.80 -3.42
N ASP A 53 -1.36 -14.92 -4.35
CA ASP A 53 -1.14 -16.11 -5.17
C ASP A 53 -0.76 -17.31 -4.29
N ARG A 54 0.14 -17.11 -3.32
CA ARG A 54 0.54 -18.16 -2.37
C ARG A 54 -0.65 -18.68 -1.57
N ARG A 55 -1.48 -17.78 -1.03
CA ARG A 55 -2.69 -18.16 -0.28
C ARG A 55 -3.72 -18.83 -1.19
N HIS A 56 -3.87 -18.36 -2.41
CA HIS A 56 -4.77 -18.99 -3.36
C HIS A 56 -4.34 -20.42 -3.67
N GLN A 57 -3.05 -20.65 -3.94
CA GLN A 57 -2.51 -21.99 -4.15
C GLN A 57 -2.72 -22.90 -2.93
N ALA A 58 -2.53 -22.38 -1.71
CA ALA A 58 -2.77 -23.12 -0.48
C ALA A 58 -4.25 -23.55 -0.33
N LEU A 59 -5.19 -22.63 -0.59
CA LEU A 59 -6.62 -22.95 -0.60
C LEU A 59 -6.97 -24.02 -1.64
N GLN A 60 -6.39 -23.93 -2.85
CA GLN A 60 -6.59 -24.93 -3.90
C GLN A 60 -5.97 -26.29 -3.55
N ALA A 61 -4.89 -26.30 -2.76
CA ALA A 61 -4.28 -27.51 -2.22
C ALA A 61 -5.09 -28.12 -1.06
N GLY A 62 -6.21 -27.51 -0.67
CA GLY A 62 -7.10 -28.01 0.38
C GLY A 62 -6.76 -27.52 1.78
N GLU A 63 -5.93 -26.46 1.92
CA GLU A 63 -5.78 -25.82 3.23
C GLU A 63 -7.12 -25.19 3.70
N PRO A 64 -7.41 -25.22 5.01
CA PRO A 64 -8.66 -24.66 5.54
C PRO A 64 -8.82 -23.17 5.20
N GLY A 65 -9.83 -22.86 4.40
CA GLY A 65 -10.30 -21.51 4.15
C GLY A 65 -11.48 -21.14 5.05
N VAL A 66 -11.74 -19.83 5.19
CA VAL A 66 -12.96 -19.32 5.81
C VAL A 66 -13.80 -18.65 4.74
N GLU A 67 -15.08 -19.01 4.66
CA GLU A 67 -16.01 -18.37 3.74
C GLU A 67 -16.16 -16.89 4.07
N TRP A 68 -16.13 -16.04 3.03
CA TRP A 68 -16.11 -14.58 3.21
C TRP A 68 -17.33 -14.07 3.99
N HIS A 69 -18.50 -14.67 3.79
CA HIS A 69 -19.73 -14.29 4.48
C HIS A 69 -19.66 -14.57 5.99
N GLU A 70 -19.07 -15.70 6.36
CA GLU A 70 -18.87 -16.08 7.77
C GLU A 70 -17.84 -15.16 8.43
N MET A 71 -16.71 -14.93 7.76
CA MET A 71 -15.68 -14.00 8.23
C MET A 71 -16.23 -12.59 8.43
N ARG A 72 -16.98 -12.06 7.44
CA ARG A 72 -17.60 -10.73 7.53
C ARG A 72 -18.57 -10.64 8.69
N THR A 73 -19.42 -11.65 8.88
CA THR A 73 -20.39 -11.68 9.99
C THR A 73 -19.67 -11.69 11.34
N TRP A 74 -18.63 -12.51 11.48
CA TRP A 74 -17.82 -12.59 12.68
C TRP A 74 -17.12 -11.26 13.00
N VAL A 75 -16.52 -10.59 12.01
CA VAL A 75 -15.86 -9.28 12.21
C VAL A 75 -16.88 -8.22 12.67
N GLN A 76 -18.07 -8.19 12.06
CA GLN A 76 -19.12 -7.24 12.45
C GLN A 76 -19.62 -7.47 13.88
N GLN A 77 -19.76 -8.73 14.29
CA GLN A 77 -20.12 -9.09 15.67
C GLN A 77 -19.02 -8.65 16.65
N ARG A 78 -17.75 -8.95 16.34
CA ARG A 78 -16.60 -8.51 17.13
C ARG A 78 -16.52 -7.00 17.32
N LEU A 79 -16.80 -6.21 16.27
CA LEU A 79 -16.83 -4.75 16.37
C LEU A 79 -17.93 -4.27 17.31
N LYS A 80 -19.12 -4.88 17.28
CA LYS A 80 -20.23 -4.55 18.19
C LYS A 80 -19.89 -4.90 19.64
N GLU A 81 -19.27 -6.05 19.87
CA GLU A 81 -18.81 -6.48 21.19
C GLU A 81 -17.74 -5.54 21.77
N GLU A 82 -16.76 -5.13 20.96
CA GLU A 82 -15.74 -4.14 21.35
C GLU A 82 -16.36 -2.79 21.69
N GLN A 83 -17.33 -2.32 20.90
CA GLN A 83 -18.05 -1.09 21.19
C GLN A 83 -18.89 -1.19 22.47
N ALA A 84 -19.54 -2.34 22.72
CA ALA A 84 -20.28 -2.59 23.94
C ALA A 84 -19.36 -2.58 25.17
N LYS A 85 -18.17 -3.21 25.09
CA LYS A 85 -17.14 -3.19 26.15
C LYS A 85 -16.61 -1.78 26.43
N ARG A 86 -16.37 -0.97 25.39
CA ARG A 86 -15.91 0.42 25.54
C ARG A 86 -16.98 1.34 26.15
N ARG A 87 -18.26 1.06 25.92
CA ARG A 87 -19.40 1.82 26.45
C ARG A 87 -19.84 1.37 27.84
N ALA A 88 -19.39 0.21 28.32
CA ALA A 88 -19.64 -0.22 29.67
C ALA A 88 -18.95 0.73 30.67
N PRO A 89 -19.67 1.26 31.68
CA PRO A 89 -19.06 2.15 32.66
C PRO A 89 -17.95 1.41 33.41
N LYS A 90 -16.76 2.02 33.52
CA LYS A 90 -15.71 1.54 34.43
C LYS A 90 -16.30 1.54 35.83
N ALA A 91 -16.56 0.36 36.39
CA ALA A 91 -16.91 0.21 37.79
C ALA A 91 -15.82 0.91 38.61
N ARG A 92 -16.15 2.05 39.23
CA ARG A 92 -15.33 2.68 40.25
C ARG A 92 -15.31 1.72 41.44
N ARG A 93 -14.16 1.08 41.67
CA ARG A 93 -13.80 0.51 42.97
C ARG A 93 -13.25 1.60 43.86
#